data_AF-A0A848L9F3-F1
#
_entry.id   AF-A0A848L9F3-F1
#
_cell.length_a   1.000
_cell.length_b   1.000
_cell.length_c   1.000
_cell.angle_alpha   90.00
_cell.angle_beta   90.00
_cell.angle_gamma   90.00
#
_symmetry.space_group_name_H-M   'P 1'
#
loop_
_entity.id
_entity.type
_entity.pdbx_description
1 polymer ?
#
loop_
_entity_poly.entity_id
_entity_poly.type
_entity_poly.pdbx_seq_one_letter_code
_entity_poly.pdbx_strand_id
1 'polypeptide(L)'
;MDLTAATKTLETLRTLMAGHTDTAEERRILELLTGAPAAELNFLLANVDLEALLSDMDDRVIGPDHHTALLDMLCVRRAAELSLPVRASLVTALQKGTTHARAERRIRDLFLGLHGRELTAFKNLLDAGNNHQDLEKLLFDDVDDAALREEILVHIQHEAEATPSGENKVLSDIDDTFYCNLKDKRYPSKTVYPGVLAFYEELDRGPGIIPGRDGDLTFVTARPMDPMGMVENMTLETLRKHGVPPPAVLSGSLFHLIGNSRIADKKFDNFQRYLRAFPEYGFVFVGDSGQGDVEFGDRMLTAAPRSVHAVFIHDVVDTPEATRQTWRAKRIYFFDTYVGAAVEAFQVGVISRDGVARVARAAQESMAGIEFDAPGQREARLYELNRDLQRAAALTAPPPAAR
;
A
#
# COMPACT_ATOMS: atom_id res chain seq x y z
N MET A 1 -1.34 22.63 -24.64
CA MET A 1 -0.63 21.74 -25.59
C MET A 1 -1.53 21.54 -26.80
N ASP A 2 -1.00 21.63 -28.02
CA ASP A 2 -1.74 21.23 -29.22
C ASP A 2 -1.77 19.70 -29.29
N LEU A 3 -2.93 19.12 -28.97
CA LEU A 3 -3.13 17.67 -28.96
C LEU A 3 -2.90 17.03 -30.33
N THR A 4 -3.19 17.74 -31.42
CA THR A 4 -3.04 17.19 -32.78
C THR A 4 -1.56 17.07 -33.12
N ALA A 5 -0.78 18.10 -32.82
CA ALA A 5 0.67 18.08 -33.00
C ALA A 5 1.31 17.01 -32.11
N ALA A 6 0.97 16.98 -30.82
CA ALA A 6 1.50 16.01 -29.87
C ALA A 6 1.17 14.55 -30.27
N THR A 7 -0.02 14.30 -30.81
CA THR A 7 -0.41 12.96 -31.30
C THR A 7 0.43 12.53 -32.50
N LYS A 8 0.74 13.44 -33.43
CA LYS A 8 1.64 13.15 -34.57
C LYS A 8 3.07 12.88 -34.09
N THR A 9 3.55 13.63 -33.10
CA THR A 9 4.84 13.38 -32.46
C THR A 9 4.86 11.99 -31.82
N LEU A 10 3.79 11.60 -31.12
CA LEU A 10 3.64 10.27 -30.51
C LEU A 10 3.64 9.13 -31.54
N GLU A 11 2.92 9.28 -32.65
CA GLU A 11 2.92 8.30 -33.74
C GLU A 11 4.33 8.15 -34.35
N THR A 12 5.04 9.26 -34.52
CA THR A 12 6.43 9.25 -34.99
C THR A 12 7.34 8.52 -34.00
N LEU A 13 7.23 8.85 -32.71
CA LEU A 13 8.01 8.20 -31.64
C LEU A 13 7.78 6.69 -31.61
N ARG A 14 6.52 6.24 -31.65
CA ARG A 14 6.17 4.81 -31.70
C ARG A 14 6.69 4.11 -32.95
N THR A 15 6.74 4.80 -34.08
CA THR A 15 7.30 4.25 -35.32
C THR A 15 8.82 4.07 -35.21
N LEU A 16 9.53 5.01 -34.59
CA LEU A 16 10.97 4.90 -34.37
C LEU A 16 11.34 3.80 -33.36
N MET A 17 10.45 3.52 -32.42
CA MET A 17 10.59 2.41 -31.47
C MET A 17 10.10 1.06 -32.06
N ALA A 18 9.59 1.04 -33.30
CA ALA A 18 9.07 -0.18 -33.89
C ALA A 18 10.19 -1.00 -34.55
N GLY A 19 10.81 -1.90 -33.80
CA GLY A 19 11.85 -2.82 -34.30
C GLY A 19 13.21 -2.55 -33.67
N HIS A 20 14.30 -2.80 -34.39
CA HIS A 20 15.64 -2.44 -33.94
C HIS A 20 15.92 -0.97 -34.26
N THR A 21 16.07 -0.15 -33.23
CA THR A 21 16.41 1.27 -33.37
C THR A 21 17.89 1.43 -33.73
N ASP A 22 18.16 2.07 -34.87
CA ASP A 22 19.53 2.40 -35.27
C ASP A 22 20.02 3.75 -34.68
N THR A 23 21.31 4.07 -34.87
CA THR A 23 21.90 5.30 -34.30
C THR A 23 21.23 6.59 -34.78
N ALA A 24 20.69 6.62 -36.00
CA ALA A 24 19.99 7.78 -36.53
C ALA A 24 18.60 7.91 -35.90
N GLU A 25 17.92 6.78 -35.71
CA GLU A 25 16.63 6.70 -35.02
C GLU A 25 16.75 7.05 -33.53
N GLU A 26 17.76 6.52 -32.82
CA GLU A 26 18.09 6.89 -31.42
C GLU A 26 18.28 8.41 -31.27
N ARG A 27 19.05 9.02 -32.19
CA ARG A 27 19.26 10.47 -32.21
C ARG A 27 17.95 11.21 -32.45
N ARG A 28 17.12 10.70 -33.37
CA ARG A 28 15.84 11.32 -33.69
C ARG A 28 14.88 11.27 -32.51
N ILE A 29 14.84 10.17 -31.78
CA ILE A 29 14.09 10.03 -30.52
C ILE A 29 14.54 11.11 -29.53
N LEU A 30 15.86 11.24 -29.29
CA LEU A 30 16.39 12.27 -28.39
C LEU A 30 16.03 13.69 -28.81
N GLU A 31 16.09 14.01 -30.10
CA GLU A 31 15.70 15.31 -30.64
C GLU A 31 14.22 15.61 -30.39
N LEU A 32 13.34 14.64 -30.65
CA LEU A 32 11.89 14.78 -30.42
C LEU A 32 11.60 15.05 -28.94
N LEU A 33 12.15 14.24 -28.04
CA LEU A 33 11.93 14.39 -26.61
C LEU A 33 12.56 15.67 -26.05
N THR A 34 13.75 16.04 -26.51
CA THR A 34 14.44 17.27 -26.08
C THR A 34 13.71 18.52 -26.56
N GLY A 35 13.18 18.51 -27.79
CA GLY A 35 12.45 19.64 -28.37
C GLY A 35 11.02 19.80 -27.87
N ALA A 36 10.42 18.75 -27.30
CA ALA A 36 9.04 18.77 -26.83
C ALA A 36 8.88 19.71 -25.60
N PRO A 37 7.90 20.64 -25.59
CA PRO A 37 7.53 21.39 -24.39
C PRO A 37 7.12 20.47 -23.24
N ALA A 38 7.23 20.92 -21.98
CA ALA A 38 6.96 20.10 -20.79
C ALA A 38 5.63 19.31 -20.85
N ALA A 39 4.54 19.95 -21.28
CA ALA A 39 3.23 19.29 -21.41
C ALA A 39 3.23 18.19 -22.49
N GLU A 40 3.91 18.42 -23.62
CA GLU A 40 4.05 17.44 -24.70
C GLU A 40 4.97 16.30 -24.28
N LEU A 41 6.10 16.59 -23.63
CA LEU A 41 7.01 15.57 -23.11
C LEU A 41 6.27 14.60 -22.17
N ASN A 42 5.48 15.12 -21.24
CA ASN A 42 4.66 14.28 -20.35
C ASN A 42 3.63 13.45 -21.12
N PHE A 43 2.96 14.04 -22.11
CA PHE A 43 2.01 13.31 -22.94
C PHE A 43 2.68 12.17 -23.71
N LEU A 44 3.86 12.42 -24.30
CA LEU A 44 4.62 11.40 -25.02
C LEU A 44 5.02 10.24 -24.11
N LEU A 45 5.68 10.55 -22.99
CA LEU A 45 6.21 9.54 -22.06
C LEU A 45 5.10 8.74 -21.37
N ALA A 46 3.94 9.34 -21.10
CA ALA A 46 2.80 8.62 -20.54
C ALA A 46 2.12 7.65 -21.54
N ASN A 47 2.43 7.75 -22.84
CA ASN A 47 1.78 6.99 -23.90
C ASN A 47 2.73 6.09 -24.70
N VAL A 48 3.96 5.88 -24.21
CA VAL A 48 4.92 4.92 -24.75
C VAL A 48 5.32 3.90 -23.70
N ASP A 49 5.80 2.75 -24.14
CA ASP A 49 6.45 1.79 -23.25
C ASP A 49 7.85 2.33 -22.89
N LEU A 50 7.98 2.83 -21.67
CA LEU A 50 9.24 3.42 -21.20
C LEU A 50 10.35 2.38 -21.06
N GLU A 51 10.02 1.12 -20.79
CA GLU A 51 11.02 0.07 -20.74
C GLU A 51 11.59 -0.20 -22.12
N ALA A 52 10.72 -0.35 -23.12
CA ALA A 52 11.15 -0.47 -24.51
C ALA A 52 11.97 0.76 -24.94
N LEU A 53 11.52 1.97 -24.61
CA LEU A 53 12.24 3.20 -24.92
C LEU A 53 13.64 3.24 -24.31
N LEU A 54 13.81 2.81 -23.06
CA LEU A 54 15.12 2.76 -22.42
C LEU A 54 15.99 1.65 -23.01
N SER A 55 15.41 0.48 -23.31
CA SER A 55 16.13 -0.66 -23.89
C SER A 55 16.55 -0.45 -25.36
N ASP A 56 15.81 0.36 -26.11
CA ASP A 56 16.10 0.66 -27.53
C ASP A 56 17.22 1.70 -27.69
N MET A 57 17.62 2.35 -26.60
CA MET A 57 18.63 3.40 -26.60
C MET A 57 19.95 2.83 -26.10
N ASP A 58 21.02 3.02 -26.88
CA ASP A 58 22.33 2.44 -26.58
C ASP A 58 23.40 3.49 -26.24
N ASP A 59 24.40 3.06 -25.44
CA ASP A 59 25.70 3.71 -25.34
C ASP A 59 26.72 2.93 -26.18
N ARG A 60 27.63 3.63 -26.88
CA ARG A 60 28.55 3.00 -27.84
C ARG A 60 29.99 3.19 -27.41
N VAL A 61 30.78 2.10 -27.48
CA VAL A 61 32.23 2.15 -27.21
C VAL A 61 32.95 3.18 -28.08
N ILE A 62 32.49 3.33 -29.33
CA ILE A 62 32.91 4.38 -30.26
C ILE A 62 31.65 4.94 -30.90
N GLY A 63 31.20 6.11 -30.45
CA GLY A 63 29.97 6.74 -30.92
C GLY A 63 29.33 7.61 -29.84
N PRO A 64 28.12 8.13 -30.09
CA PRO A 64 27.36 8.86 -29.09
C PRO A 64 26.79 7.93 -28.01
N ASP A 65 26.74 8.44 -26.78
CA ASP A 65 26.14 7.77 -25.62
C ASP A 65 24.67 8.20 -25.47
N HIS A 66 23.82 7.69 -26.36
CA HIS A 66 22.42 8.15 -26.45
C HIS A 66 21.59 7.70 -25.25
N HIS A 67 21.83 6.50 -24.72
CA HIS A 67 21.19 6.05 -23.48
C HIS A 67 21.55 6.95 -22.30
N THR A 68 22.83 7.30 -22.13
CA THR A 68 23.28 8.25 -21.12
C THR A 68 22.61 9.61 -21.29
N ALA A 69 22.59 10.12 -22.53
CA ALA A 69 21.98 11.42 -22.82
C ALA A 69 20.47 11.45 -22.51
N LEU A 70 19.77 10.34 -22.76
CA LEU A 70 18.35 10.19 -22.44
C LEU A 70 18.11 10.22 -20.93
N LEU A 71 18.86 9.42 -20.16
CA LEU A 71 18.74 9.39 -18.69
C LEU A 71 19.10 10.74 -18.06
N ASP A 72 20.15 11.39 -18.53
CA ASP A 72 20.56 12.72 -18.05
C ASP A 72 19.49 13.78 -18.36
N MET A 73 18.82 13.65 -19.51
CA MET A 73 17.71 14.53 -19.87
C MET A 73 16.51 14.33 -18.96
N LEU A 74 16.04 13.08 -18.82
CA LEU A 74 14.80 12.76 -18.11
C LEU A 74 14.93 12.80 -16.58
N CYS A 75 16.02 12.27 -16.03
CA CYS A 75 16.15 12.10 -14.57
C CYS A 75 16.89 13.26 -13.89
N VAL A 76 17.53 14.16 -14.64
CA VAL A 76 18.30 15.28 -14.07
C VAL A 76 17.84 16.62 -14.64
N ARG A 77 18.10 16.88 -15.93
CA ARG A 77 17.92 18.23 -16.50
C ARG A 77 16.46 18.66 -16.56
N ARG A 78 15.56 17.74 -16.94
CA ARG A 78 14.13 18.01 -17.11
C ARG A 78 13.26 17.24 -16.11
N ALA A 79 13.86 16.63 -15.08
CA ALA A 79 13.12 15.89 -14.07
C ALA A 79 11.99 16.74 -13.45
N ALA A 80 12.29 18.00 -13.10
CA ALA A 80 11.32 18.95 -12.55
C ALA A 80 10.10 19.20 -13.45
N GLU A 81 10.24 19.03 -14.77
CA GLU A 81 9.16 19.20 -15.74
C GLU A 81 8.27 17.95 -15.87
N LEU A 82 8.73 16.79 -15.40
CA LEU A 82 7.99 15.54 -15.45
C LEU A 82 6.96 15.50 -14.32
N SER A 83 5.74 15.14 -14.68
CA SER A 83 4.66 14.80 -13.75
C SER A 83 5.03 13.57 -12.92
N LEU A 84 4.51 13.49 -11.70
CA LEU A 84 4.81 12.38 -10.79
C LEU A 84 4.50 11.00 -11.38
N PRO A 85 3.38 10.77 -12.10
CA PRO A 85 3.12 9.49 -12.75
C PRO A 85 4.20 9.11 -13.76
N VAL A 86 4.66 10.05 -14.60
CA VAL A 86 5.73 9.79 -15.57
C VAL A 86 7.06 9.49 -14.88
N ARG A 87 7.40 10.22 -13.80
CA ARG A 87 8.60 9.90 -13.00
C ARG A 87 8.51 8.51 -12.39
N ALA A 88 7.33 8.11 -11.89
CA ALA A 88 7.14 6.80 -11.27
C ALA A 88 7.31 5.70 -12.32
N SER A 89 6.67 5.84 -13.49
CA SER A 89 6.84 4.90 -14.60
C SER A 89 8.29 4.82 -15.10
N LEU A 90 9.04 5.93 -15.06
CA LEU A 90 10.46 5.94 -15.41
C LEU A 90 11.31 5.14 -14.41
N VAL A 91 11.06 5.29 -13.11
CA VAL A 91 11.73 4.49 -12.08
C VAL A 91 11.38 3.01 -12.21
N THR A 92 10.10 2.67 -12.40
CA THR A 92 9.68 1.27 -12.64
C THR A 92 10.36 0.67 -13.87
N ALA A 93 10.51 1.43 -14.96
CA ALA A 93 11.25 0.99 -16.14
C ALA A 93 12.74 0.74 -15.82
N LEU A 94 13.36 1.58 -14.99
CA LEU A 94 14.74 1.40 -14.54
C LEU A 94 14.95 0.19 -13.61
N GLN A 95 13.90 -0.28 -12.93
CA GLN A 95 13.94 -1.49 -12.11
C GLN A 95 13.88 -2.80 -12.92
N LYS A 96 13.59 -2.73 -14.23
CA LYS A 96 13.47 -3.96 -15.03
C LYS A 96 14.85 -4.45 -15.44
N GLY A 97 15.21 -5.64 -14.97
CA GLY A 97 16.53 -6.23 -15.19
C GLY A 97 17.50 -5.93 -14.04
N THR A 98 18.78 -5.75 -14.35
CA THR A 98 19.78 -5.34 -13.36
C THR A 98 19.82 -3.81 -13.28
N THR A 99 19.54 -3.24 -12.13
CA THR A 99 19.68 -1.80 -11.89
C THR A 99 21.16 -1.44 -11.84
N HIS A 100 21.73 -1.03 -12.97
CA HIS A 100 23.15 -0.67 -13.01
C HIS A 100 23.46 0.62 -12.22
N ALA A 101 24.70 0.79 -11.76
CA ALA A 101 25.12 1.94 -10.95
C ALA A 101 24.79 3.34 -11.52
N ARG A 102 24.57 3.47 -12.84
CA ARG A 102 24.05 4.72 -13.43
C ARG A 102 22.55 4.88 -13.17
N ALA A 103 21.76 3.83 -13.35
CA ALA A 103 20.32 3.82 -13.05
C ALA A 103 20.09 4.12 -11.55
N GLU A 104 20.84 3.50 -10.64
CA GLU A 104 20.75 3.77 -9.20
C GLU A 104 20.98 5.25 -8.86
N ARG A 105 22.00 5.88 -9.47
CA ARG A 105 22.24 7.33 -9.29
C ARG A 105 21.09 8.17 -9.83
N ARG A 106 20.48 7.77 -10.96
CA ARG A 106 19.35 8.49 -11.55
C ARG A 106 18.07 8.32 -10.72
N ILE A 107 17.85 7.15 -10.13
CA ILE A 107 16.80 6.90 -9.14
C ILE A 107 17.02 7.81 -7.93
N ARG A 108 18.24 7.83 -7.36
CA ARG A 108 18.61 8.73 -6.28
C ARG A 108 18.27 10.17 -6.61
N ASP A 109 18.72 10.67 -7.76
CA ASP A 109 18.51 12.07 -8.16
C ASP A 109 17.01 12.42 -8.26
N LEU A 110 16.16 11.49 -8.75
CA LEU A 110 14.71 11.67 -8.81
C LEU A 110 14.06 11.78 -7.41
N PHE A 111 14.51 10.98 -6.44
CA PHE A 111 14.04 11.07 -5.05
C PHE A 111 14.45 12.38 -4.39
N LEU A 112 15.72 12.76 -4.50
CA LEU A 112 16.26 13.97 -3.86
C LEU A 112 15.69 15.26 -4.46
N GLY A 113 15.17 15.21 -5.68
CA GLY A 113 14.51 16.35 -6.34
C GLY A 113 13.03 16.55 -5.97
N LEU A 114 12.48 15.75 -5.07
CA LEU A 114 11.09 15.83 -4.63
C LEU A 114 11.01 16.11 -3.13
N HIS A 115 10.02 16.91 -2.72
CA HIS A 115 9.89 17.38 -1.33
C HIS A 115 8.46 17.25 -0.81
N GLY A 116 8.31 17.14 0.51
CA GLY A 116 7.05 17.09 1.25
C GLY A 116 6.00 16.18 0.61
N ARG A 117 4.83 16.75 0.31
CA ARG A 117 3.69 16.01 -0.26
C ARG A 117 3.94 15.45 -1.66
N GLU A 118 4.82 16.07 -2.46
CA GLU A 118 5.15 15.54 -3.79
C GLU A 118 5.99 14.28 -3.67
N LEU A 119 6.97 14.25 -2.74
CA LEU A 119 7.73 13.04 -2.42
C LEU A 119 6.82 11.94 -1.87
N THR A 120 5.91 12.28 -0.96
CA THR A 120 4.90 11.34 -0.43
C THR A 120 4.07 10.72 -1.56
N ALA A 121 3.52 11.56 -2.45
CA ALA A 121 2.71 11.11 -3.58
C ALA A 121 3.50 10.25 -4.58
N PHE A 122 4.77 10.58 -4.82
CA PHE A 122 5.66 9.81 -5.67
C PHE A 122 5.95 8.42 -5.10
N LYS A 123 6.24 8.33 -3.79
CA LYS A 123 6.41 7.06 -3.10
C LYS A 123 5.18 6.17 -3.17
N ASN A 124 3.99 6.73 -2.96
CA ASN A 124 2.74 5.96 -3.10
C ASN A 124 2.49 5.50 -4.55
N LEU A 125 2.89 6.27 -5.57
CA LEU A 125 2.78 5.83 -6.96
C LEU A 125 3.70 4.64 -7.26
N LEU A 126 4.91 4.62 -6.68
CA LEU A 126 5.83 3.49 -6.80
C LEU A 126 5.34 2.27 -6.02
N ASP A 127 4.73 2.49 -4.86
CA ASP A 127 4.18 1.43 -4.01
C ASP A 127 2.91 0.80 -4.63
N ALA A 128 2.08 1.58 -5.32
CA ALA A 128 0.84 1.13 -5.96
C ALA A 128 1.04 0.24 -7.21
N GLY A 129 2.28 -0.05 -7.59
CA GLY A 129 2.59 -0.96 -8.69
C GLY A 129 1.98 -2.35 -8.46
N ASN A 130 1.34 -2.90 -9.49
CA ASN A 130 0.72 -4.24 -9.48
C ASN A 130 1.71 -5.35 -9.91
N ASN A 131 3.00 -5.08 -9.87
CA ASN A 131 4.08 -5.99 -10.20
C ASN A 131 5.02 -6.16 -8.98
N HIS A 132 5.95 -7.11 -9.06
CA HIS A 132 6.96 -7.33 -8.00
C HIS A 132 8.04 -6.23 -7.98
N GLN A 133 7.70 -4.98 -8.30
CA GLN A 133 8.61 -3.83 -8.37
C GLN A 133 8.01 -2.66 -7.57
N ASP A 134 7.73 -2.90 -6.29
CA ASP A 134 7.24 -1.86 -5.39
C ASP A 134 8.39 -1.00 -4.82
N LEU A 135 8.02 -0.02 -3.99
CA LEU A 135 8.97 0.88 -3.36
C LEU A 135 9.92 0.18 -2.38
N GLU A 136 9.44 -0.84 -1.65
CA GLU A 136 10.27 -1.57 -0.71
C GLU A 136 11.41 -2.29 -1.45
N LYS A 137 11.06 -3.08 -2.46
CA LYS A 137 12.05 -3.76 -3.29
C LYS A 137 12.97 -2.76 -3.99
N LEU A 138 12.42 -1.67 -4.54
CA LEU A 138 13.23 -0.60 -5.14
C LEU A 138 14.34 -0.17 -4.19
N LEU A 139 13.96 0.20 -2.98
CA LEU A 139 14.87 0.80 -2.01
C LEU A 139 15.82 -0.21 -1.42
N PHE A 140 15.40 -1.44 -1.13
CA PHE A 140 16.19 -2.37 -0.31
C PHE A 140 16.84 -3.51 -1.10
N ASP A 141 16.38 -3.78 -2.31
CA ASP A 141 16.87 -4.88 -3.14
C ASP A 141 17.39 -4.39 -4.51
N ASP A 142 16.75 -3.41 -5.17
CA ASP A 142 17.17 -2.93 -6.50
C ASP A 142 18.22 -1.80 -6.46
N VAL A 143 18.23 -0.97 -5.42
CA VAL A 143 19.32 -0.02 -5.14
C VAL A 143 20.36 -0.73 -4.29
N ASP A 144 21.30 -1.41 -4.96
CA ASP A 144 22.36 -2.22 -4.35
C ASP A 144 23.39 -1.36 -3.58
N ASP A 145 23.71 -0.16 -4.09
CA ASP A 145 24.68 0.75 -3.46
C ASP A 145 24.13 1.29 -2.13
N ALA A 146 24.74 0.82 -1.04
CA ALA A 146 24.33 1.20 0.31
C ALA A 146 24.45 2.70 0.60
N ALA A 147 25.39 3.41 -0.03
CA ALA A 147 25.53 4.85 0.15
C ALA A 147 24.41 5.60 -0.56
N LEU A 148 24.08 5.23 -1.81
CA LEU A 148 22.97 5.84 -2.55
C LEU A 148 21.63 5.56 -1.88
N ARG A 149 21.40 4.32 -1.41
CA ARG A 149 20.22 3.96 -0.64
C ARG A 149 20.08 4.80 0.62
N GLU A 150 21.17 4.98 1.37
CA GLU A 150 21.14 5.77 2.59
C GLU A 150 20.88 7.26 2.31
N GLU A 151 21.42 7.82 1.22
CA GLU A 151 21.08 9.18 0.79
C GLU A 151 19.57 9.36 0.52
N ILE A 152 18.94 8.38 -0.14
CA ILE A 152 17.49 8.39 -0.38
C ILE A 152 16.71 8.31 0.94
N LEU A 153 17.08 7.38 1.82
CA LEU A 153 16.37 7.16 3.08
C LEU A 153 16.51 8.32 4.07
N VAL A 154 17.67 8.97 4.12
CA VAL A 154 17.89 10.20 4.91
C VAL A 154 17.04 11.34 4.38
N HIS A 155 16.96 11.51 3.05
CA HIS A 155 16.09 12.51 2.43
C HIS A 155 14.62 12.27 2.76
N ILE A 156 14.15 11.03 2.62
CA ILE A 156 12.78 10.63 2.98
C ILE A 156 12.48 10.95 4.46
N GLN A 157 13.38 10.58 5.37
CA GLN A 157 13.21 10.84 6.80
C GLN A 157 13.14 12.34 7.11
N HIS A 158 14.03 13.13 6.50
CA HIS A 158 14.05 14.58 6.70
C HIS A 158 12.74 15.25 6.22
N GLU A 159 12.26 14.90 5.03
CA GLU A 159 11.01 15.44 4.49
C GLU A 159 9.78 15.01 5.32
N ALA A 160 9.79 13.79 5.84
CA ALA A 160 8.72 13.25 6.69
C ALA A 160 8.58 13.98 8.02
N GLU A 161 9.69 14.38 8.65
CA GLU A 161 9.68 15.17 9.90
C GLU A 161 9.10 16.57 9.68
N ALA A 162 9.36 17.17 8.53
CA ALA A 162 8.83 18.48 8.17
C ALA A 162 7.35 18.41 7.74
N THR A 163 6.94 17.32 7.10
CA THR A 163 5.61 17.15 6.52
C THR A 163 5.03 15.78 6.87
N PRO A 164 4.58 15.54 8.12
CA PRO A 164 3.86 14.32 8.46
C PRO A 164 2.56 14.23 7.64
N SER A 165 2.21 13.03 7.18
CA SER A 165 0.99 12.81 6.40
C SER A 165 -0.25 13.04 7.27
N GLY A 166 -0.22 12.53 8.50
CA GLY A 166 -1.41 12.46 9.37
C GLY A 166 -2.36 11.31 9.03
N GLU A 167 -2.07 10.53 7.99
CA GLU A 167 -2.78 9.32 7.61
C GLU A 167 -2.08 8.08 8.18
N ASN A 168 -2.77 6.93 8.13
CA ASN A 168 -2.24 5.66 8.61
C ASN A 168 -2.11 4.68 7.45
N LYS A 169 -0.98 3.98 7.40
CA LYS A 169 -0.89 2.73 6.65
C LYS A 169 -1.46 1.60 7.49
N VAL A 170 -2.46 0.93 6.95
CA VAL A 170 -3.12 -0.20 7.61
C VAL A 170 -2.41 -1.45 7.18
N LEU A 171 -1.95 -2.27 8.11
CA LEU A 171 -1.39 -3.59 7.87
C LEU A 171 -2.39 -4.62 8.40
N SER A 172 -2.73 -5.65 7.64
CA SER A 172 -3.74 -6.63 8.06
C SER A 172 -3.38 -8.04 7.70
N ASP A 173 -3.36 -8.98 8.65
CA ASP A 173 -3.37 -10.42 8.33
C ASP A 173 -4.64 -10.82 7.55
N ILE A 174 -4.63 -12.00 6.90
CA ILE A 174 -5.75 -12.52 6.12
C ILE A 174 -6.51 -13.64 6.83
N ASP A 175 -5.83 -14.71 7.25
CA ASP A 175 -6.51 -15.95 7.65
C ASP A 175 -7.00 -15.84 9.10
N ASP A 176 -8.30 -16.01 9.33
CA ASP A 176 -8.98 -15.75 10.62
C ASP A 176 -8.97 -14.27 11.08
N THR A 177 -8.41 -13.38 10.28
CA THR A 177 -8.52 -11.92 10.43
C THR A 177 -9.55 -11.36 9.46
N PHE A 178 -9.36 -11.56 8.15
CA PHE A 178 -10.23 -11.03 7.10
C PHE A 178 -11.40 -11.97 6.74
N TYR A 179 -11.14 -13.28 6.65
CA TYR A 179 -12.19 -14.30 6.58
C TYR A 179 -11.85 -15.51 7.46
N CYS A 180 -12.90 -16.23 7.85
CA CYS A 180 -12.82 -17.43 8.67
C CYS A 180 -12.14 -18.58 7.91
N ASN A 181 -11.10 -19.21 8.46
CA ASN A 181 -10.39 -20.30 7.78
C ASN A 181 -9.78 -21.37 8.70
N LEU A 182 -8.67 -21.05 9.36
CA LEU A 182 -7.76 -22.05 9.92
C LEU A 182 -8.21 -22.44 11.32
N LYS A 183 -8.16 -21.49 12.25
CA LYS A 183 -8.45 -21.63 13.67
C LYS A 183 -9.88 -21.28 14.02
N ASP A 184 -10.46 -20.27 13.36
CA ASP A 184 -11.82 -19.87 13.67
C ASP A 184 -12.81 -20.90 13.11
N LYS A 185 -13.75 -21.33 13.96
CA LYS A 185 -14.87 -22.24 13.64
C LYS A 185 -16.22 -21.62 14.01
N ARG A 186 -16.23 -20.35 14.38
CA ARG A 186 -17.41 -19.59 14.80
C ARG A 186 -18.27 -19.12 13.64
N TYR A 187 -17.73 -19.18 12.42
CA TYR A 187 -18.42 -18.92 11.16
C TYR A 187 -18.21 -20.11 10.21
N PRO A 188 -19.05 -20.25 9.16
CA PRO A 188 -18.77 -21.14 8.05
C PRO A 188 -17.41 -20.83 7.42
N SER A 189 -16.75 -21.86 6.90
CA SER A 189 -15.44 -21.70 6.26
C SER A 189 -15.49 -20.69 5.11
N LYS A 190 -14.46 -19.84 5.00
CA LYS A 190 -14.30 -18.76 4.02
C LYS A 190 -15.30 -17.61 4.14
N THR A 191 -16.06 -17.54 5.23
CA THR A 191 -16.92 -16.38 5.50
C THR A 191 -16.06 -15.13 5.72
N VAL A 192 -16.24 -14.11 4.87
CA VAL A 192 -15.72 -12.76 5.11
C VAL A 192 -16.41 -12.21 6.35
N TYR A 193 -15.64 -11.74 7.32
CA TYR A 193 -16.22 -11.33 8.60
C TYR A 193 -17.14 -10.11 8.43
N PRO A 194 -18.32 -10.08 9.09
CA PRO A 194 -19.24 -8.96 8.99
C PRO A 194 -18.59 -7.63 9.35
N GLY A 195 -18.58 -6.70 8.40
CA GLY A 195 -18.08 -5.33 8.59
C GLY A 195 -16.57 -5.14 8.39
N VAL A 196 -15.79 -6.19 8.09
CA VAL A 196 -14.32 -6.06 7.92
C VAL A 196 -13.93 -5.09 6.80
N LEU A 197 -14.64 -5.13 5.66
CA LEU A 197 -14.37 -4.24 4.53
C LEU A 197 -14.59 -2.78 4.89
N ALA A 198 -15.74 -2.49 5.49
CA ALA A 198 -16.04 -1.15 5.96
C ALA A 198 -15.03 -0.71 7.03
N PHE A 199 -14.59 -1.60 7.92
CA PHE A 199 -13.59 -1.25 8.94
C PHE A 199 -12.26 -0.84 8.30
N TYR A 200 -11.82 -1.55 7.27
CA TYR A 200 -10.60 -1.23 6.52
C TYR A 200 -10.73 0.08 5.74
N GLU A 201 -11.85 0.29 5.06
CA GLU A 201 -12.15 1.56 4.40
C GLU A 201 -12.14 2.74 5.38
N GLU A 202 -12.62 2.56 6.61
CA GLU A 202 -12.60 3.62 7.62
C GLU A 202 -11.22 3.85 8.24
N LEU A 203 -10.40 2.81 8.39
CA LEU A 203 -9.02 2.95 8.83
C LEU A 203 -8.17 3.69 7.78
N ASP A 204 -8.39 3.39 6.50
CA ASP A 204 -7.78 4.09 5.36
C ASP A 204 -8.20 5.56 5.31
N ARG A 205 -9.52 5.80 5.43
CA ARG A 205 -10.09 7.17 5.48
C ARG A 205 -9.54 8.00 6.64
N GLY A 206 -9.26 7.37 7.78
CA GLY A 206 -8.77 8.01 8.98
C GLY A 206 -9.82 8.78 9.81
N PRO A 207 -9.38 9.52 10.85
CA PRO A 207 -10.26 10.18 11.81
C PRO A 207 -10.79 11.56 11.37
N GLY A 208 -10.27 12.11 10.27
CA GLY A 208 -10.57 13.45 9.79
C GLY A 208 -11.99 13.63 9.25
N ILE A 209 -12.49 14.88 9.27
CA ILE A 209 -13.76 15.26 8.61
C ILE A 209 -13.61 15.21 7.09
N ILE A 210 -12.44 15.60 6.60
CA ILE A 210 -12.03 15.39 5.22
C ILE A 210 -11.36 14.02 5.20
N PRO A 211 -11.87 13.05 4.43
CA PRO A 211 -11.19 11.78 4.18
C PRO A 211 -9.71 12.02 3.83
N GLY A 212 -8.82 11.20 4.37
CA GLY A 212 -7.48 11.04 3.79
C GLY A 212 -7.57 10.60 2.32
N ARG A 213 -6.44 10.48 1.65
CA ARG A 213 -6.41 9.87 0.32
C ARG A 213 -6.95 8.43 0.39
N ASP A 214 -7.91 8.09 -0.47
CA ASP A 214 -8.32 6.69 -0.67
C ASP A 214 -7.14 5.90 -1.27
N GLY A 215 -6.78 4.73 -0.72
CA GLY A 215 -5.79 3.81 -1.28
C GLY A 215 -4.51 3.56 -0.47
N ASP A 216 -4.45 3.99 0.79
CA ASP A 216 -3.36 3.68 1.75
C ASP A 216 -3.63 2.40 2.58
N LEU A 217 -4.68 1.64 2.22
CA LEU A 217 -4.97 0.33 2.77
C LEU A 217 -4.00 -0.73 2.22
N THR A 218 -3.14 -1.25 3.10
CA THR A 218 -2.20 -2.32 2.79
C THR A 218 -2.66 -3.66 3.38
N PHE A 219 -3.02 -4.62 2.55
CA PHE A 219 -3.27 -6.00 3.03
C PHE A 219 -1.93 -6.74 3.22
N VAL A 220 -1.81 -7.49 4.32
CA VAL A 220 -0.63 -8.28 4.70
C VAL A 220 -0.99 -9.76 4.77
N THR A 221 -0.51 -10.61 3.86
CA THR A 221 -0.97 -12.02 3.81
C THR A 221 0.08 -13.02 4.26
N ALA A 222 -0.29 -13.96 5.15
CA ALA A 222 0.55 -15.03 5.71
C ALA A 222 0.84 -16.25 4.81
N ARG A 223 0.38 -16.25 3.56
CA ARG A 223 0.36 -17.48 2.76
C ARG A 223 1.70 -17.79 2.10
N PRO A 224 2.19 -19.05 2.15
CA PRO A 224 3.46 -19.41 1.53
C PRO A 224 3.43 -19.17 0.01
N MET A 225 4.47 -18.49 -0.46
CA MET A 225 4.84 -18.39 -1.87
C MET A 225 5.01 -19.80 -2.44
N ASP A 226 4.08 -20.22 -3.30
CA ASP A 226 4.28 -21.40 -4.14
C ASP A 226 5.29 -21.02 -5.25
N PRO A 227 6.32 -21.82 -5.58
CA PRO A 227 7.37 -21.47 -6.56
C PRO A 227 6.88 -21.25 -8.00
N MET A 228 5.56 -21.28 -8.22
CA MET A 228 4.87 -21.31 -9.51
C MET A 228 3.84 -20.16 -9.67
N GLY A 229 3.87 -19.11 -8.84
CA GLY A 229 3.12 -17.86 -9.10
C GLY A 229 1.59 -17.97 -9.28
N MET A 230 0.96 -19.11 -8.98
CA MET A 230 -0.46 -19.34 -9.24
C MET A 230 -1.41 -18.82 -8.14
N VAL A 231 -0.90 -18.45 -6.97
CA VAL A 231 -1.72 -18.18 -5.77
C VAL A 231 -1.95 -16.68 -5.51
N GLU A 232 -1.12 -15.80 -6.08
CA GLU A 232 -1.24 -14.34 -5.99
C GLU A 232 -2.57 -13.86 -6.62
N ASN A 233 -2.89 -14.41 -7.80
CA ASN A 233 -4.14 -14.16 -8.52
C ASN A 233 -5.38 -14.67 -7.76
N MET A 234 -5.26 -15.76 -7.01
CA MET A 234 -6.39 -16.29 -6.24
C MET A 234 -6.80 -15.36 -5.11
N THR A 235 -5.90 -14.67 -4.44
CA THR A 235 -6.24 -13.81 -3.29
C THR A 235 -6.90 -12.51 -3.77
N LEU A 236 -6.33 -11.86 -4.80
CA LEU A 236 -6.93 -10.65 -5.40
C LEU A 236 -8.26 -10.96 -6.11
N GLU A 237 -8.35 -12.08 -6.84
CA GLU A 237 -9.61 -12.51 -7.44
C GLU A 237 -10.64 -12.91 -6.39
N THR A 238 -10.23 -13.55 -5.29
CA THR A 238 -11.13 -13.89 -4.19
C THR A 238 -11.63 -12.63 -3.50
N LEU A 239 -10.76 -11.65 -3.22
CA LEU A 239 -11.15 -10.35 -2.67
C LEU A 239 -12.13 -9.62 -3.62
N ARG A 240 -11.83 -9.57 -4.93
CA ARG A 240 -12.74 -9.00 -5.94
C ARG A 240 -14.08 -9.76 -6.04
N LYS A 241 -14.06 -11.10 -5.98
CA LYS A 241 -15.27 -11.95 -5.99
C LYS A 241 -16.13 -11.73 -4.74
N HIS A 242 -15.54 -11.32 -3.62
CA HIS A 242 -16.25 -11.01 -2.37
C HIS A 242 -16.53 -9.51 -2.18
N GLY A 243 -16.44 -8.70 -3.25
CA GLY A 243 -16.88 -7.31 -3.24
C GLY A 243 -15.90 -6.31 -2.66
N VAL A 244 -14.63 -6.67 -2.46
CA VAL A 244 -13.58 -5.70 -2.08
C VAL A 244 -13.31 -4.81 -3.31
N PRO A 245 -13.50 -3.49 -3.22
CA PRO A 245 -13.33 -2.60 -4.35
C PRO A 245 -11.86 -2.60 -4.81
N PRO A 246 -11.58 -2.51 -6.13
CA PRO A 246 -10.22 -2.57 -6.66
C PRO A 246 -9.19 -1.66 -5.98
N PRO A 247 -9.48 -0.39 -5.60
CA PRO A 247 -8.51 0.48 -4.93
C PRO A 247 -8.00 -0.08 -3.59
N ALA A 248 -8.87 -0.73 -2.81
CA ALA A 248 -8.49 -1.38 -1.55
C ALA A 248 -7.59 -2.60 -1.80
N VAL A 249 -7.72 -3.25 -2.95
CA VAL A 249 -6.97 -4.47 -3.34
C VAL A 249 -5.68 -4.13 -4.10
N LEU A 250 -5.47 -2.87 -4.51
CA LEU A 250 -4.45 -2.46 -5.49
C LEU A 250 -3.26 -1.69 -4.89
N SER A 251 -3.16 -1.53 -3.57
CA SER A 251 -2.00 -0.90 -2.96
C SER A 251 -0.87 -1.93 -2.75
N GLY A 252 -0.14 -2.23 -3.83
CA GLY A 252 1.23 -2.77 -3.80
C GLY A 252 1.47 -4.27 -3.55
N SER A 253 2.74 -4.67 -3.73
CA SER A 253 3.26 -6.05 -3.67
C SER A 253 3.47 -6.57 -2.23
N LEU A 254 2.54 -6.22 -1.34
CA LEU A 254 2.61 -6.55 0.09
C LEU A 254 2.27 -8.02 0.39
N PHE A 255 2.17 -8.85 -0.66
CA PHE A 255 2.31 -10.31 -0.60
C PHE A 255 3.62 -10.75 0.06
N HIS A 256 4.65 -9.90 0.09
CA HIS A 256 5.94 -10.23 0.69
C HIS A 256 6.04 -10.01 2.20
N LEU A 257 5.06 -9.37 2.86
CA LEU A 257 5.15 -9.17 4.30
C LEU A 257 5.14 -10.48 5.10
N ILE A 258 4.80 -11.65 4.51
CA ILE A 258 4.86 -12.92 5.24
C ILE A 258 5.13 -14.14 4.32
N GLY A 259 6.01 -15.03 4.81
CA GLY A 259 6.09 -16.44 4.42
C GLY A 259 6.20 -17.32 5.68
N ASN A 260 6.20 -18.65 5.53
CA ASN A 260 6.23 -19.72 6.57
C ASN A 260 6.82 -19.43 7.98
N SER A 261 6.13 -19.88 9.03
CA SER A 261 6.41 -19.93 10.49
C SER A 261 7.85 -20.05 11.07
N ARG A 262 8.93 -20.08 10.28
CA ARG A 262 10.30 -19.68 10.66
C ARG A 262 10.54 -18.16 10.53
N ILE A 263 9.48 -17.37 10.28
CA ILE A 263 9.47 -16.00 9.69
C ILE A 263 8.79 -14.97 10.62
N ALA A 264 9.01 -15.02 11.94
CA ALA A 264 8.64 -13.85 12.77
C ALA A 264 9.62 -12.69 12.53
N ASP A 265 10.91 -13.00 12.41
CA ASP A 265 11.95 -11.99 12.25
C ASP A 265 11.92 -11.36 10.85
N LYS A 266 11.73 -12.14 9.78
CA LYS A 266 11.60 -11.59 8.44
C LYS A 266 10.32 -10.74 8.26
N LYS A 267 9.17 -11.10 8.87
CA LYS A 267 7.95 -10.27 8.89
C LYS A 267 8.24 -8.92 9.57
N PHE A 268 9.01 -8.95 10.66
CA PHE A 268 9.41 -7.77 11.39
C PHE A 268 10.44 -6.91 10.64
N ASP A 269 11.43 -7.53 9.99
CA ASP A 269 12.40 -6.82 9.14
C ASP A 269 11.70 -6.07 8.00
N ASN A 270 10.72 -6.72 7.36
CA ASN A 270 9.90 -6.10 6.31
C ASN A 270 9.09 -4.91 6.85
N PHE A 271 8.51 -5.02 8.05
CA PHE A 271 7.87 -3.88 8.72
C PHE A 271 8.88 -2.74 8.97
N GLN A 272 10.09 -3.03 9.43
CA GLN A 272 11.11 -2.01 9.66
C GLN A 272 11.54 -1.32 8.36
N ARG A 273 11.64 -2.06 7.26
CA ARG A 273 11.88 -1.51 5.92
C ARG A 273 10.73 -0.61 5.47
N TYR A 274 9.50 -1.04 5.65
CA TYR A 274 8.31 -0.26 5.29
C TYR A 274 8.18 1.03 6.11
N LEU A 275 8.49 0.96 7.41
CA LEU A 275 8.58 2.12 8.28
C LEU A 275 9.63 3.14 7.79
N ARG A 276 10.77 2.67 7.27
CA ARG A 276 11.81 3.53 6.68
C ARG A 276 11.41 4.11 5.32
N ALA A 277 10.59 3.42 4.55
CA ALA A 277 10.06 3.92 3.28
C ALA A 277 8.96 4.98 3.47
N PHE A 278 8.17 4.85 4.53
CA PHE A 278 7.03 5.72 4.84
C PHE A 278 7.04 6.30 6.27
N PRO A 279 8.12 6.99 6.70
CA PRO A 279 8.22 7.52 8.06
C PRO A 279 7.23 8.67 8.34
N GLU A 280 6.63 9.28 7.31
CA GLU A 280 5.61 10.32 7.44
C GLU A 280 4.23 9.79 7.84
N TYR A 281 4.02 8.47 7.75
CA TYR A 281 2.75 7.81 8.04
C TYR A 281 2.71 7.24 9.45
N GLY A 282 1.49 7.20 10.01
CA GLY A 282 1.17 6.32 11.13
C GLY A 282 0.93 4.88 10.66
N PHE A 283 0.91 3.93 11.59
CA PHE A 283 0.65 2.52 11.30
C PHE A 283 -0.44 1.97 12.22
N VAL A 284 -1.34 1.20 11.63
CA VAL A 284 -2.32 0.37 12.34
C VAL A 284 -2.12 -1.07 11.91
N PHE A 285 -2.16 -2.02 12.85
CA PHE A 285 -2.10 -3.44 12.52
C PHE A 285 -3.41 -4.14 12.92
N VAL A 286 -3.90 -5.03 12.06
CA VAL A 286 -5.05 -5.90 12.31
C VAL A 286 -4.62 -7.35 12.14
N GLY A 287 -4.88 -8.20 13.13
CA GLY A 287 -4.50 -9.62 13.10
C GLY A 287 -5.41 -10.49 13.96
N ASP A 288 -5.04 -11.74 14.18
CA ASP A 288 -5.82 -12.69 14.99
C ASP A 288 -5.09 -13.17 16.27
N SER A 289 -5.84 -13.61 17.28
CA SER A 289 -5.24 -14.10 18.53
C SER A 289 -4.65 -15.51 18.42
N GLY A 290 -4.85 -16.19 17.30
CA GLY A 290 -4.42 -17.55 17.07
C GLY A 290 -3.06 -17.67 16.39
N GLN A 291 -2.61 -16.77 15.52
CA GLN A 291 -1.45 -17.04 14.64
C GLN A 291 -0.16 -16.28 15.01
N GLY A 292 -0.07 -15.75 16.23
CA GLY A 292 1.12 -15.03 16.72
C GLY A 292 1.14 -13.54 16.40
N ASP A 293 0.00 -12.99 15.95
CA ASP A 293 -0.14 -11.57 15.62
C ASP A 293 -0.14 -10.67 16.85
N VAL A 294 -0.51 -11.21 18.03
CA VAL A 294 -0.41 -10.48 19.30
C VAL A 294 1.06 -10.14 19.59
N GLU A 295 1.95 -11.12 19.52
CA GLU A 295 3.38 -10.91 19.73
C GLU A 295 4.00 -10.04 18.63
N PHE A 296 3.56 -10.21 17.38
CA PHE A 296 4.00 -9.34 16.28
C PHE A 296 3.61 -7.88 16.52
N GLY A 297 2.36 -7.61 16.92
CA GLY A 297 1.88 -6.28 17.28
C GLY A 297 2.64 -5.67 18.46
N ASP A 298 2.96 -6.46 19.49
CA ASP A 298 3.78 -6.00 20.64
C ASP A 298 5.20 -5.62 20.19
N ARG A 299 5.81 -6.41 19.29
CA ARG A 299 7.12 -6.08 18.69
C ARG A 299 7.05 -4.79 17.88
N MET A 300 6.03 -4.59 17.05
CA MET A 300 5.84 -3.35 16.29
C MET A 300 5.74 -2.13 17.20
N LEU A 301 4.88 -2.21 18.23
CA LEU A 301 4.68 -1.13 19.21
C LEU A 301 5.94 -0.84 20.02
N THR A 302 6.72 -1.88 20.36
CA THR A 302 7.99 -1.73 21.08
C THR A 302 9.04 -1.03 20.23
N ALA A 303 9.12 -1.37 18.94
CA ALA A 303 10.13 -0.84 18.04
C ALA A 303 9.81 0.56 17.50
N ALA A 304 8.53 0.85 17.27
CA ALA A 304 8.07 2.12 16.70
C ALA A 304 6.87 2.68 17.47
N PRO A 305 7.02 3.00 18.79
CA PRO A 305 5.90 3.39 19.64
C PRO A 305 5.21 4.68 19.20
N ARG A 306 5.91 5.57 18.50
CA ARG A 306 5.35 6.82 17.98
C ARG A 306 4.61 6.66 16.67
N SER A 307 5.05 5.73 15.82
CA SER A 307 4.47 5.53 14.49
C SER A 307 3.32 4.52 14.52
N VAL A 308 3.39 3.49 15.36
CA VAL A 308 2.31 2.50 15.49
C VAL A 308 1.25 3.03 16.46
N HIS A 309 0.08 3.38 15.94
CA HIS A 309 -0.99 4.03 16.69
C HIS A 309 -1.85 3.02 17.46
N ALA A 310 -2.19 1.89 16.83
CA ALA A 310 -3.01 0.86 17.45
C ALA A 310 -2.81 -0.51 16.78
N VAL A 311 -3.02 -1.57 17.56
CA VAL A 311 -3.10 -2.94 17.08
C VAL A 311 -4.48 -3.48 17.45
N PHE A 312 -5.20 -4.04 16.48
CA PHE A 312 -6.51 -4.65 16.68
C PHE A 312 -6.41 -6.16 16.45
N ILE A 313 -6.78 -6.95 17.44
CA ILE A 313 -6.68 -8.41 17.38
C ILE A 313 -8.08 -9.01 17.39
N HIS A 314 -8.46 -9.66 16.29
CA HIS A 314 -9.66 -10.46 16.23
C HIS A 314 -9.48 -11.69 17.12
N ASP A 315 -10.25 -11.77 18.20
CA ASP A 315 -10.08 -12.84 19.17
C ASP A 315 -10.81 -14.11 18.73
N VAL A 316 -10.03 -15.12 18.34
CA VAL A 316 -10.50 -16.42 17.84
C VAL A 316 -10.24 -17.57 18.83
N VAL A 317 -9.62 -17.28 19.98
CA VAL A 317 -9.20 -18.28 20.99
C VAL A 317 -9.79 -18.04 22.39
N ASP A 318 -10.78 -17.16 22.51
CA ASP A 318 -11.46 -16.80 23.77
C ASP A 318 -10.49 -16.32 24.86
N THR A 319 -9.67 -15.31 24.53
CA THR A 319 -8.69 -14.71 25.43
C THR A 319 -9.38 -14.13 26.67
N PRO A 320 -8.96 -14.51 27.90
CA PRO A 320 -9.57 -14.02 29.14
C PRO A 320 -9.54 -12.50 29.26
N GLU A 321 -10.61 -11.91 29.82
CA GLU A 321 -10.76 -10.46 29.95
C GLU A 321 -9.59 -9.78 30.69
N ALA A 322 -9.06 -10.40 31.75
CA ALA A 322 -7.90 -9.88 32.46
C ALA A 322 -6.65 -9.78 31.56
N THR A 323 -6.48 -10.73 30.65
CA THR A 323 -5.39 -10.72 29.65
C THR A 323 -5.65 -9.64 28.60
N ARG A 324 -6.89 -9.53 28.10
CA ARG A 324 -7.28 -8.45 27.16
C ARG A 324 -6.98 -7.06 27.74
N GLN A 325 -7.28 -6.83 29.02
CA GLN A 325 -6.99 -5.55 29.70
C GLN A 325 -5.49 -5.27 29.84
N THR A 326 -4.68 -6.30 30.08
CA THR A 326 -3.21 -6.16 30.13
C THR A 326 -2.65 -5.72 28.76
N TRP A 327 -3.15 -6.31 27.67
CA TRP A 327 -2.77 -5.93 26.32
C TRP A 327 -3.30 -4.56 25.89
N ARG A 328 -4.52 -4.22 26.32
CA ARG A 328 -5.13 -2.92 26.07
C ARG A 328 -4.26 -1.77 26.59
N ALA A 329 -3.65 -1.93 27.76
CA ALA A 329 -2.71 -0.95 28.33
C ALA A 329 -1.48 -0.69 27.44
N LYS A 330 -1.16 -1.60 26.52
CA LYS A 330 -0.09 -1.46 25.53
C LYS A 330 -0.56 -0.96 24.16
N ARG A 331 -1.85 -0.63 23.98
CA ARG A 331 -2.51 -0.30 22.70
C ARG A 331 -2.75 -1.52 21.79
N ILE A 332 -2.91 -2.71 22.38
CA ILE A 332 -3.35 -3.92 21.68
C ILE A 332 -4.79 -4.23 22.11
N TYR A 333 -5.72 -4.07 21.19
CA TYR A 333 -7.16 -4.11 21.43
C TYR A 333 -7.75 -5.38 20.86
N PHE A 334 -8.14 -6.31 21.74
CA PHE A 334 -8.86 -7.51 21.35
C PHE A 334 -10.33 -7.17 21.05
N PHE A 335 -10.89 -7.78 20.00
CA PHE A 335 -12.29 -7.59 19.62
C PHE A 335 -12.91 -8.91 19.14
N ASP A 336 -14.23 -9.05 19.35
CA ASP A 336 -15.00 -10.21 18.88
C ASP A 336 -15.73 -9.92 17.56
N THR A 337 -16.02 -8.64 17.29
CA THR A 337 -16.70 -8.18 16.08
C THR A 337 -16.02 -6.95 15.51
N TYR A 338 -16.09 -6.75 14.20
CA TYR A 338 -15.54 -5.54 13.56
C TYR A 338 -16.27 -4.26 13.96
N VAL A 339 -17.51 -4.35 14.47
CA VAL A 339 -18.18 -3.22 15.14
C VAL A 339 -17.48 -2.90 16.46
N GLY A 340 -17.11 -3.92 17.23
CA GLY A 340 -16.27 -3.78 18.42
C GLY A 340 -14.92 -3.15 18.09
N ALA A 341 -14.25 -3.63 17.04
CA ALA A 341 -12.99 -3.04 16.54
C ALA A 341 -13.15 -1.56 16.18
N ALA A 342 -14.22 -1.19 15.47
CA ALA A 342 -14.52 0.20 15.11
C ALA A 342 -14.75 1.09 16.35
N VAL A 343 -15.44 0.58 17.37
CA VAL A 343 -15.61 1.30 18.65
C VAL A 343 -14.25 1.57 19.29
N GLU A 344 -13.36 0.58 19.35
CA GLU A 344 -12.00 0.77 19.88
C GLU A 344 -11.19 1.74 19.03
N ALA A 345 -11.25 1.61 17.71
CA ALA A 345 -10.58 2.46 16.74
C ALA A 345 -10.99 3.94 16.87
N PHE A 346 -12.28 4.21 17.11
CA PHE A 346 -12.74 5.56 17.38
C PHE A 346 -12.21 6.09 18.71
N GLN A 347 -12.20 5.27 19.77
CA GLN A 347 -11.70 5.69 21.09
C GLN A 347 -10.22 6.06 21.07
N VAL A 348 -9.42 5.39 20.24
CA VAL A 348 -7.99 5.68 20.08
C VAL A 348 -7.71 6.71 18.99
N GLY A 349 -8.74 7.22 18.32
CA GLY A 349 -8.65 8.32 17.36
C GLY A 349 -8.10 7.93 15.99
N VAL A 350 -8.24 6.68 15.55
CA VAL A 350 -7.80 6.25 14.20
C VAL A 350 -8.93 6.20 13.17
N ILE A 351 -10.19 6.24 13.60
CA ILE A 351 -11.36 6.44 12.70
C ILE A 351 -12.33 7.49 13.25
N SER A 352 -13.17 8.03 12.37
CA SER A 352 -14.20 9.01 12.73
C SER A 352 -15.43 8.38 13.40
N ARG A 353 -16.24 9.20 14.10
CA ARG A 353 -17.53 8.77 14.65
C ARG A 353 -18.47 8.23 13.57
N ASP A 354 -18.53 8.91 12.43
CA ASP A 354 -19.36 8.48 11.30
C ASP A 354 -18.83 7.16 10.70
N GLY A 355 -17.52 6.93 10.79
CA GLY A 355 -16.90 5.66 10.42
C GLY A 355 -17.46 4.50 11.23
N VAL A 356 -17.59 4.66 12.56
CA VAL A 356 -18.24 3.66 13.43
C VAL A 356 -19.66 3.32 12.93
N ALA A 357 -20.44 4.34 12.56
CA ALA A 357 -21.80 4.14 12.06
C ALA A 357 -21.82 3.37 10.72
N ARG A 358 -20.88 3.66 9.81
CA ARG A 358 -20.75 2.97 8.53
C ARG A 358 -20.35 1.50 8.71
N VAL A 359 -19.38 1.22 9.58
CA VAL A 359 -18.99 -0.16 9.92
C VAL A 359 -20.15 -0.93 10.56
N ALA A 360 -20.86 -0.31 11.51
CA ALA A 360 -22.01 -0.92 12.17
C ALA A 360 -23.10 -1.34 11.15
N ARG A 361 -23.47 -0.43 10.24
CA ARG A 361 -24.45 -0.72 9.18
C ARG A 361 -23.98 -1.84 8.26
N ALA A 362 -22.74 -1.76 7.77
CA ALA A 362 -22.18 -2.78 6.88
C ALA A 362 -22.12 -4.16 7.56
N ALA A 363 -21.75 -4.22 8.85
CA ALA A 363 -21.73 -5.47 9.61
C ALA A 363 -23.13 -6.09 9.75
N GLN A 364 -24.17 -5.27 9.98
CA GLN A 364 -25.56 -5.75 10.04
C GLN A 364 -26.01 -6.34 8.70
N GLU A 365 -25.72 -5.65 7.60
CA GLU A 365 -26.05 -6.09 6.24
C GLU A 365 -25.31 -7.39 5.89
N SER A 366 -24.00 -7.47 6.13
CA SER A 366 -23.20 -8.67 5.87
C SER A 366 -23.63 -9.85 6.74
N MET A 367 -23.92 -9.64 8.03
CA MET A 367 -24.35 -10.70 8.93
C MET A 367 -25.68 -11.34 8.50
N ALA A 368 -26.60 -10.54 7.95
CA ALA A 368 -27.89 -11.04 7.47
C ALA A 368 -27.74 -12.02 6.29
N GLY A 369 -26.70 -11.86 5.48
CA GLY A 369 -26.41 -12.69 4.31
C GLY A 369 -25.63 -13.98 4.58
N ILE A 370 -25.19 -14.23 5.82
CA ILE A 370 -24.42 -15.44 6.14
C ILE A 370 -25.35 -16.64 6.35
N GLU A 371 -25.09 -17.70 5.61
CA GLU A 371 -25.69 -19.02 5.79
C GLU A 371 -24.89 -19.84 6.80
N PHE A 372 -25.34 -19.89 8.05
CA PHE A 372 -24.66 -20.64 9.11
C PHE A 372 -24.96 -22.14 9.05
N ASP A 373 -23.96 -22.96 9.37
CA ASP A 373 -24.09 -24.42 9.42
C ASP A 373 -25.03 -24.89 10.54
N ALA A 374 -25.09 -24.13 11.65
CA ALA A 374 -25.92 -24.44 12.81
C ALA A 374 -26.63 -23.19 13.39
N PRO A 375 -27.91 -23.29 13.79
CA PRO A 375 -28.64 -22.17 14.40
C PRO A 375 -27.96 -21.58 15.65
N GLY A 376 -27.40 -22.43 16.53
CA GLY A 376 -26.71 -21.96 17.74
C GLY A 376 -25.42 -21.18 17.44
N GLN A 377 -24.76 -21.46 16.32
CA GLN A 377 -23.60 -20.70 15.85
C GLN A 377 -24.03 -19.28 15.46
N ARG A 378 -25.15 -19.16 14.72
CA ARG A 378 -25.74 -17.86 14.34
C ARG A 378 -26.17 -17.04 15.54
N GLU A 379 -26.86 -17.65 16.50
CA GLU A 379 -27.35 -16.97 17.70
C GLU A 379 -26.20 -16.37 18.53
N ALA A 380 -25.10 -17.12 18.71
CA ALA A 380 -23.92 -16.62 19.41
C ALA A 380 -23.28 -15.41 18.71
N ARG A 381 -23.12 -15.46 17.39
CA ARG A 381 -22.56 -14.33 16.60
C ARG A 381 -23.48 -13.10 16.61
N LEU A 382 -24.79 -13.32 16.56
CA LEU A 382 -25.76 -12.23 16.69
C LEU A 382 -25.73 -11.60 18.08
N TYR A 383 -25.52 -12.39 19.13
CA TYR A 383 -25.38 -11.85 20.48
C TYR A 383 -24.16 -10.91 20.59
N GLU A 384 -23.00 -11.35 20.11
CA GLU A 384 -21.77 -10.54 20.07
C GLU A 384 -21.95 -9.27 19.24
N LEU A 385 -22.54 -9.39 18.04
CA LEU A 385 -22.81 -8.26 17.17
C LEU A 385 -23.77 -7.25 17.82
N ASN A 386 -24.87 -7.72 18.41
CA ASN A 386 -25.85 -6.84 19.05
C ASN A 386 -25.25 -6.09 20.25
N ARG A 387 -24.38 -6.74 21.04
CA ARG A 387 -23.63 -6.09 22.13
C ARG A 387 -22.80 -4.92 21.59
N ASP A 388 -22.04 -5.13 20.52
CA ASP A 388 -21.17 -4.08 19.98
C ASP A 388 -21.94 -3.02 19.17
N LEU A 389 -23.08 -3.37 18.56
CA LEU A 389 -24.00 -2.40 17.95
C LEU A 389 -24.59 -1.44 18.99
N GLN A 390 -24.93 -1.92 20.19
CA GLN A 390 -25.38 -1.04 21.28
C GLN A 390 -24.28 -0.06 21.69
N ARG A 391 -23.02 -0.53 21.77
CA ARG A 391 -21.86 0.34 22.04
C ARG A 391 -21.67 1.38 20.95
N ALA A 392 -21.76 0.98 19.68
CA ALA A 392 -21.67 1.89 18.52
C ALA A 392 -22.80 2.92 18.51
N ALA A 393 -24.03 2.52 18.80
CA ALA A 393 -25.19 3.41 18.88
C ALA A 393 -25.03 4.46 19.98
N ALA A 394 -24.48 4.08 21.15
CA ALA A 394 -24.21 5.01 22.24
C ALA A 394 -23.19 6.12 21.85
N LEU A 395 -22.27 5.83 20.94
CA LEU A 395 -21.28 6.80 20.44
C LEU A 395 -21.81 7.69 19.31
N THR A 396 -22.67 7.14 18.47
CA THR A 396 -23.15 7.76 17.23
C THR A 396 -24.49 8.49 17.41
N ALA A 397 -25.20 8.24 18.51
CA ALA A 397 -26.44 8.96 18.82
C ALA A 397 -26.21 10.48 18.89
N PRO A 398 -27.13 11.29 18.34
CA PRO A 398 -27.07 12.73 18.50
C PRO A 398 -27.13 13.09 20.00
N PRO A 399 -26.42 14.14 20.44
CA PRO A 399 -26.51 14.59 21.82
C PRO A 399 -27.97 14.90 22.16
N PRO A 400 -28.45 14.60 23.38
CA PRO A 400 -29.81 14.90 23.77
C PRO A 400 -30.07 16.40 23.56
N ALA A 401 -31.21 16.73 22.93
CA ALA A 401 -31.61 18.11 22.71
C ALA A 401 -31.56 18.87 24.04
N ALA A 402 -30.79 19.96 24.08
CA ALA A 402 -30.71 20.83 25.24
C ALA A 402 -32.13 21.26 25.61
N ARG A 403 -32.58 20.89 26.81
CA ARG A 403 -33.90 21.23 27.34
C ARG A 403 -33.96 22.66 27.80
#